data_AF-A0A193BTG2-F1
#
_entry.id   AF-A0A193BTG2-F1
#
_cell.length_a   1.000
_cell.length_b   1.000
_cell.length_c   1.000
_cell.angle_alpha   90.00
_cell.angle_beta   90.00
_cell.angle_gamma   90.00
#
_symmetry.space_group_name_H-M   'P 1'
#
loop_
_entity.id
_entity.type
_entity.pdbx_description
1 polymer ?
#
loop_
_entity_poly.entity_id
_entity_poly.type
_entity_poly.pdbx_seq_one_letter_code
_entity_poly.pdbx_strand_id
1 'polypeptide(L)'
;MKTKLLLVSLIGALSVVTACSGEAPQAAPATVTVTPSSPAPTSPAGPDSKTVAWLDGMCGALFGYIKASNDYASKQGSGVEVTRSWLSEDLGVRAGLAGKVVDELATLPASPIPGGDAAKKSTVDRFVAARDAAAEGKRKLDASKSKTALDQGLKALEAAQKPLTETTDPFANLKMDSPELLAAAAAAKKCAPSS
;
A
#
# COMPACT_ATOMS: atom_id res chain seq x y z
N MET A 1 -21.47 -6.19 -27.58
CA MET A 1 -22.27 -5.90 -26.36
C MET A 1 -22.43 -4.38 -26.26
N LYS A 2 -23.67 -3.91 -26.05
CA LYS A 2 -24.09 -2.50 -26.18
C LYS A 2 -23.72 -1.68 -24.93
N THR A 3 -22.94 -0.62 -25.12
CA THR A 3 -22.61 0.42 -24.15
C THR A 3 -23.83 1.31 -23.90
N LYS A 4 -24.18 1.59 -22.64
CA LYS A 4 -25.15 2.64 -22.30
C LYS A 4 -24.53 3.62 -21.31
N LEU A 5 -24.38 4.86 -21.79
CA LEU A 5 -24.03 6.05 -21.03
C LEU A 5 -25.12 6.34 -19.97
N LEU A 6 -24.71 6.77 -18.78
CA LEU A 6 -25.60 7.42 -17.81
C LEU A 6 -25.22 8.89 -17.72
N LEU A 7 -26.20 9.74 -18.06
CA LEU A 7 -26.16 11.20 -17.95
C LEU A 7 -26.29 11.63 -16.48
N VAL A 8 -25.44 12.58 -16.12
CA VAL A 8 -25.52 13.44 -14.93
C VAL A 8 -26.66 14.44 -15.13
N SER A 9 -27.52 14.60 -14.12
CA SER A 9 -28.52 15.68 -14.08
C SER A 9 -28.34 16.48 -12.79
N LEU A 10 -27.91 17.73 -12.94
CA LEU A 10 -27.69 18.71 -11.87
C LEU A 10 -28.60 19.92 -12.16
N ILE A 11 -29.69 20.05 -11.41
CA ILE A 11 -30.62 21.20 -11.38
C ILE A 11 -31.16 21.19 -9.93
N GLY A 12 -31.05 22.20 -9.07
CA GLY A 12 -31.10 23.65 -9.25
C GLY A 12 -32.37 24.16 -8.55
N ALA A 13 -32.25 25.04 -7.55
CA ALA A 13 -33.21 26.13 -7.24
C ALA A 13 -32.91 26.81 -5.88
N LEU A 14 -32.63 28.11 -5.96
CA LEU A 14 -32.84 29.09 -4.88
C LEU A 14 -34.34 29.32 -4.64
N SER A 15 -34.73 29.72 -3.43
CA SER A 15 -35.80 30.71 -3.19
C SER A 15 -35.80 31.21 -1.74
N VAL A 16 -36.22 32.47 -1.59
CA VAL A 16 -36.09 33.37 -0.45
C VAL A 16 -37.49 33.71 0.11
N VAL A 17 -37.50 34.26 1.33
CA VAL A 17 -38.39 35.29 1.95
C VAL A 17 -39.63 34.89 2.79
N THR A 18 -39.74 35.67 3.89
CA THR A 18 -40.90 36.09 4.70
C THR A 18 -41.38 35.14 5.79
N ALA A 19 -41.94 35.54 6.93
CA ALA A 19 -41.93 36.72 7.82
C ALA A 19 -43.09 36.42 8.79
N CYS A 20 -42.93 36.56 10.10
CA CYS A 20 -44.09 36.76 10.97
C CYS A 20 -43.71 37.53 12.23
N SER A 21 -44.26 38.73 12.33
CA SER A 21 -44.18 39.63 13.48
C SER A 21 -45.05 39.10 14.63
N GLY A 22 -44.51 39.15 15.84
CA GLY A 22 -45.26 38.98 17.09
C GLY A 22 -44.62 39.85 18.16
N GLU A 23 -45.39 40.81 18.70
CA GLU A 23 -44.95 41.86 19.61
C GLU A 23 -45.23 41.52 21.09
N ALA A 24 -44.21 41.79 21.93
CA ALA A 24 -44.20 42.11 23.38
C ALA A 24 -44.64 41.03 24.42
N PRO A 25 -44.12 41.03 25.68
CA PRO A 25 -43.60 42.20 26.42
C PRO A 25 -42.37 42.03 27.36
N GLN A 26 -41.78 43.20 27.65
CA GLN A 26 -41.17 43.66 28.91
C GLN A 26 -39.87 43.03 29.45
N ALA A 27 -38.83 43.88 29.47
CA ALA A 27 -37.49 43.62 29.97
C ALA A 27 -37.44 43.42 31.49
N ALA A 28 -36.73 42.37 31.90
CA ALA A 28 -36.17 42.19 33.24
C ALA A 28 -34.66 42.50 33.21
N PRO A 29 -34.07 43.03 34.29
CA PRO A 29 -32.66 43.43 34.32
C PRO A 29 -31.73 42.22 34.13
N ALA A 30 -30.75 42.38 33.24
CA ALA A 30 -29.80 41.34 32.88
C ALA A 30 -28.81 41.05 34.03
N THR A 31 -28.96 39.89 34.64
CA THR A 31 -27.89 39.27 35.43
C THR A 31 -26.81 38.81 34.45
N VAL A 32 -25.63 39.43 34.51
CA VAL A 32 -24.47 39.02 33.69
C VAL A 32 -23.94 37.70 34.23
N THR A 33 -24.48 36.59 33.72
CA THR A 33 -23.88 35.27 33.88
C THR A 33 -22.68 35.19 32.93
N VAL A 34 -21.47 35.30 33.47
CA VAL A 34 -20.25 34.96 32.74
C VAL A 34 -20.32 33.48 32.38
N THR A 35 -20.70 33.20 31.13
CA THR A 35 -20.66 31.84 30.60
C THR A 35 -19.20 31.52 30.33
N PRO A 36 -18.62 30.44 30.89
CA PRO A 36 -17.27 30.04 30.52
C PRO A 36 -17.23 29.81 29.02
N SER A 37 -16.29 30.46 28.33
CA SER A 37 -16.06 30.24 26.90
C SER A 37 -15.85 28.75 26.66
N SER A 38 -16.79 28.11 25.95
CA SER A 38 -16.56 26.79 25.39
C SER A 38 -15.25 26.80 24.62
N PRO A 39 -14.36 25.80 24.80
CA PRO A 39 -13.16 25.71 24.00
C PRO A 39 -13.57 25.67 22.53
N ALA A 40 -12.91 26.50 21.72
CA ALA A 40 -13.08 26.48 20.27
C ALA A 40 -12.91 25.04 19.77
N PRO A 41 -13.71 24.58 18.78
CA PRO A 41 -13.55 23.26 18.21
C PRO A 41 -12.12 23.13 17.69
N THR A 42 -11.31 22.32 18.38
CA THR A 42 -10.00 21.89 17.91
C THR A 42 -10.20 21.37 16.50
N SER A 43 -9.50 21.97 15.52
CA SER A 43 -9.49 21.45 14.15
C SER A 43 -9.29 19.93 14.22
N PRO A 44 -10.05 19.12 13.46
CA PRO A 44 -9.93 17.67 13.54
C PRO A 44 -8.45 17.32 13.39
N ALA A 45 -7.91 16.65 14.41
CA ALA A 45 -6.53 16.23 14.40
C ALA A 45 -6.30 15.45 13.10
N GLY A 46 -5.23 15.80 12.38
CA GLY A 46 -4.84 15.07 11.17
C GLY A 46 -4.62 13.58 11.47
N PRO A 47 -4.47 12.74 10.44
CA PRO A 47 -4.28 11.31 10.63
C PRO A 47 -3.08 11.03 11.54
N ASP A 48 -3.20 10.00 12.39
CA ASP A 48 -2.16 9.63 13.35
C ASP A 48 -0.80 9.44 12.67
N SER A 49 0.17 10.27 13.05
CA SER A 49 1.49 10.32 12.41
C SER A 49 2.25 9.00 12.47
N LYS A 50 2.07 8.18 13.52
CA LYS A 50 2.71 6.87 13.65
C LYS A 50 2.10 5.88 12.65
N THR A 51 0.78 5.89 12.52
CA THR A 51 0.04 5.09 11.54
C THR A 51 0.43 5.47 10.12
N VAL A 52 0.50 6.77 9.81
CA VAL A 52 0.97 7.28 8.51
C VAL A 52 2.39 6.80 8.22
N ALA A 53 3.32 6.96 9.17
CA ALA A 53 4.72 6.54 8.98
C ALA A 53 4.87 5.03 8.79
N TRP A 54 4.08 4.23 9.51
CA TRP A 54 4.10 2.77 9.37
C TRP A 54 3.59 2.33 8.00
N LEU A 55 2.46 2.88 7.54
CA LEU A 55 1.90 2.61 6.21
C LEU A 55 2.86 3.07 5.10
N ASP A 56 3.44 4.27 5.23
CA ASP A 56 4.43 4.78 4.26
C ASP A 56 5.63 3.84 4.14
N GLY A 57 6.12 3.32 5.26
CA GLY A 57 7.19 2.34 5.27
C GLY A 57 6.82 1.01 4.59
N MET A 58 5.65 0.45 4.94
CA MET A 58 5.15 -0.79 4.34
C MET A 58 4.96 -0.66 2.83
N CYS A 59 4.23 0.37 2.38
CA CYS A 59 4.00 0.63 0.96
C CYS A 59 5.29 0.96 0.21
N GLY A 60 6.21 1.70 0.84
CA GLY A 60 7.50 2.04 0.27
C GLY A 60 8.34 0.83 -0.09
N ALA A 61 8.40 -0.17 0.79
CA ALA A 61 9.10 -1.42 0.51
C ALA A 61 8.44 -2.18 -0.67
N LEU A 62 7.11 -2.30 -0.66
CA LEU A 62 6.36 -3.05 -1.66
C LEU A 62 6.37 -2.41 -3.05
N PHE A 63 6.05 -1.12 -3.15
CA PHE A 63 6.10 -0.42 -4.44
C PHE A 63 7.53 -0.17 -4.89
N GLY A 64 8.48 -0.03 -3.98
CA GLY A 64 9.90 -0.04 -4.30
C GLY A 64 10.30 -1.33 -5.04
N TYR A 65 9.85 -2.49 -4.56
CA TYR A 65 10.03 -3.76 -5.26
C TYR A 65 9.33 -3.80 -6.62
N ILE A 66 8.05 -3.44 -6.69
CA ILE A 66 7.28 -3.46 -7.95
C ILE A 66 7.97 -2.57 -8.99
N LYS A 67 8.35 -1.35 -8.61
CA LYS A 67 9.08 -0.43 -9.48
C LYS A 67 10.40 -1.03 -9.95
N ALA A 68 11.25 -1.51 -9.04
CA ALA A 68 12.55 -2.05 -9.40
C ALA A 68 12.45 -3.32 -10.27
N SER A 69 11.47 -4.17 -9.98
CA SER A 69 11.17 -5.37 -10.78
C SER A 69 10.70 -5.00 -12.19
N ASN A 70 9.81 -4.02 -12.33
CA ASN A 70 9.35 -3.54 -13.63
C ASN A 70 10.46 -2.83 -14.41
N ASP A 71 11.25 -2.00 -13.75
CA ASP A 71 12.40 -1.32 -14.35
C ASP A 71 13.43 -2.35 -14.87
N TYR A 72 13.67 -3.43 -14.13
CA TYR A 72 14.51 -4.53 -14.59
C TYR A 72 13.89 -5.27 -15.79
N ALA A 73 12.60 -5.66 -15.71
CA ALA A 73 11.91 -6.35 -16.78
C ALA A 73 11.87 -5.54 -18.08
N SER A 74 11.67 -4.21 -18.00
CA SER A 74 11.64 -3.32 -19.16
C SER A 74 12.96 -3.29 -19.95
N LYS A 75 14.09 -3.48 -19.26
CA LYS A 75 15.43 -3.49 -19.85
C LYS A 75 15.78 -4.80 -20.55
N GLN A 76 15.13 -5.90 -20.16
CA GLN A 76 15.38 -7.21 -20.76
C GLN A 76 14.82 -7.27 -22.19
N GLY A 77 13.78 -6.50 -22.54
CA GLY A 77 13.14 -6.58 -23.85
C GLY A 77 12.31 -7.86 -24.02
N SER A 78 11.37 -7.85 -24.97
CA SER A 78 10.52 -9.01 -25.24
C SER A 78 11.21 -10.04 -26.13
N GLY A 79 10.98 -11.33 -25.88
CA GLY A 79 11.47 -12.41 -26.75
C GLY A 79 12.93 -12.80 -26.54
N VAL A 80 13.54 -12.41 -25.42
CA VAL A 80 14.90 -12.83 -25.05
C VAL A 80 14.95 -14.35 -24.92
N GLU A 81 15.92 -14.95 -25.58
CA GLU A 81 16.25 -16.36 -25.39
C GLU A 81 16.75 -16.58 -23.96
N VAL A 82 16.12 -17.51 -23.24
CA VAL A 82 16.50 -17.86 -21.88
C VAL A 82 17.80 -18.65 -21.91
N THR A 83 18.91 -17.93 -21.86
CA THR A 83 20.23 -18.53 -21.69
C THR A 83 20.50 -18.82 -20.21
N ARG A 84 21.46 -19.71 -19.95
CA ARG A 84 21.92 -19.98 -18.58
C ARG A 84 22.45 -18.72 -17.88
N SER A 85 23.22 -17.90 -18.60
CA SER A 85 23.77 -16.65 -18.03
C SER A 85 22.64 -15.70 -17.66
N TRP A 86 21.68 -15.54 -18.56
CA TRP A 86 20.49 -14.73 -18.33
C TRP A 86 19.72 -15.21 -17.10
N LEU A 87 19.47 -16.53 -17.00
CA LEU A 87 18.71 -17.08 -15.88
C LEU A 87 19.45 -16.93 -14.55
N SER A 88 20.77 -17.10 -14.55
CA SER A 88 21.62 -16.89 -13.38
C SER A 88 21.60 -15.45 -12.90
N GLU A 89 21.59 -14.49 -13.83
CA GLU A 89 21.46 -13.06 -13.54
C GLU A 89 20.07 -12.73 -13.01
N ASP A 90 19.01 -13.17 -13.69
CA ASP A 90 17.61 -12.92 -13.31
C ASP A 90 17.28 -13.47 -11.92
N LEU A 91 17.72 -14.69 -11.60
CA LEU A 91 17.59 -15.26 -10.25
C LEU A 91 18.36 -14.44 -9.21
N GLY A 92 19.55 -13.94 -9.55
CA GLY A 92 20.33 -13.06 -8.67
C GLY A 92 19.64 -11.73 -8.39
N VAL A 93 19.12 -11.08 -9.43
CA VAL A 93 18.37 -9.82 -9.30
C VAL A 93 17.12 -10.02 -8.46
N ARG A 94 16.34 -11.09 -8.70
CA ARG A 94 15.14 -11.38 -7.91
C ARG A 94 15.45 -11.64 -6.45
N ALA A 95 16.50 -12.40 -6.15
CA ALA A 95 16.96 -12.61 -4.79
C ALA A 95 17.31 -11.26 -4.13
N GLY A 96 18.06 -10.40 -4.80
CA GLY A 96 18.43 -9.08 -4.28
C GLY A 96 17.22 -8.17 -4.04
N LEU A 97 16.29 -8.09 -4.99
CA LEU A 97 15.09 -7.27 -4.86
C LEU A 97 14.18 -7.76 -3.72
N ALA A 98 13.96 -9.07 -3.61
CA ALA A 98 13.18 -9.63 -2.53
C ALA A 98 13.86 -9.46 -1.16
N GLY A 99 15.18 -9.62 -1.10
CA GLY A 99 15.97 -9.35 0.11
C GLY A 99 15.85 -7.90 0.59
N LYS A 100 15.90 -6.94 -0.33
CA LYS A 100 15.72 -5.52 0.01
C LYS A 100 14.38 -5.25 0.70
N VAL A 101 13.29 -5.89 0.26
CA VAL A 101 11.98 -5.75 0.93
C VAL A 101 12.03 -6.30 2.35
N VAL A 102 12.64 -7.48 2.54
CA VAL A 102 12.81 -8.08 3.88
C VAL A 102 13.55 -7.12 4.80
N ASP A 103 14.65 -6.55 4.32
CA ASP A 103 15.46 -5.62 5.10
C ASP A 103 14.69 -4.34 5.43
N GLU A 104 14.02 -3.73 4.46
CA GLU A 104 13.22 -2.52 4.66
C GLU A 104 12.07 -2.76 5.65
N LEU A 105 11.34 -3.87 5.53
CA LEU A 105 10.25 -4.21 6.45
C LEU A 105 10.76 -4.55 7.86
N ALA A 106 11.96 -5.11 8.01
CA ALA A 106 12.57 -5.37 9.31
C ALA A 106 12.88 -4.09 10.09
N THR A 107 13.09 -2.96 9.39
CA THR A 107 13.30 -1.65 10.05
C THR A 107 12.02 -1.01 10.56
N LEU A 108 10.84 -1.51 10.16
CA LEU A 108 9.58 -0.93 10.61
C LEU A 108 9.34 -1.24 12.09
N PRO A 109 8.92 -0.24 12.88
CA PRO A 109 8.55 -0.45 14.28
C PRO A 109 7.34 -1.40 14.38
N ALA A 110 6.97 -1.73 15.62
CA ALA A 110 5.70 -2.39 15.90
C ALA A 110 4.54 -1.59 15.31
N SER A 111 3.57 -2.29 14.75
CA SER A 111 2.43 -1.65 14.09
C SER A 111 1.53 -0.93 15.10
N PRO A 112 1.17 0.34 14.84
CA PRO A 112 0.11 1.02 15.59
C PRO A 112 -1.31 0.54 15.17
N ILE A 113 -1.42 -0.18 14.05
CA ILE A 113 -2.68 -0.70 13.51
C ILE A 113 -2.90 -2.13 14.06
N PRO A 114 -4.09 -2.44 14.60
CA PRO A 114 -4.46 -3.82 14.94
C PRO A 114 -4.26 -4.78 13.77
N GLY A 115 -3.52 -5.86 13.97
CA GLY A 115 -3.18 -6.84 12.93
C GLY A 115 -2.03 -6.44 12.00
N GLY A 116 -1.49 -5.22 12.09
CA GLY A 116 -0.40 -4.76 11.23
C GLY A 116 0.90 -5.55 11.36
N ASP A 117 1.27 -5.99 12.57
CA ASP A 117 2.46 -6.84 12.72
C ASP A 117 2.28 -8.22 12.09
N ALA A 118 1.06 -8.77 12.11
CA ALA A 118 0.76 -10.02 11.41
C ALA A 118 0.83 -9.83 9.88
N ALA A 119 0.32 -8.71 9.36
CA ALA A 119 0.43 -8.36 7.94
C ALA A 119 1.90 -8.15 7.52
N LYS A 120 2.70 -7.43 8.33
CA LYS A 120 4.14 -7.27 8.14
C LYS A 120 4.83 -8.63 8.10
N LYS A 121 4.59 -9.49 9.09
CA LYS A 121 5.18 -10.83 9.14
C LYS A 121 4.82 -11.67 7.93
N SER A 122 3.54 -11.77 7.58
CA SER A 122 3.09 -12.54 6.41
C SER A 122 3.74 -12.04 5.11
N THR A 123 3.96 -10.74 4.99
CA THR A 123 4.67 -10.14 3.86
C THR A 123 6.15 -10.50 3.87
N VAL A 124 6.83 -10.32 5.00
CA VAL A 124 8.23 -10.72 5.17
C VAL A 124 8.43 -12.20 4.83
N ASP A 125 7.59 -13.09 5.35
CA ASP A 125 7.71 -14.53 5.13
C ASP A 125 7.63 -14.89 3.63
N ARG A 126 6.76 -14.22 2.86
CA ARG A 126 6.65 -14.40 1.40
C ARG A 126 7.87 -13.90 0.65
N PHE A 127 8.39 -12.73 1.01
CA PHE A 127 9.60 -12.18 0.39
C PHE A 127 10.86 -12.98 0.77
N VAL A 128 10.94 -13.55 1.98
CA VAL A 128 11.97 -14.50 2.37
C VAL A 128 11.89 -15.75 1.49
N ALA A 129 10.71 -16.36 1.35
CA ALA A 129 10.53 -17.54 0.51
C ALA A 129 10.93 -17.28 -0.95
N ALA A 130 10.53 -16.12 -1.50
CA ALA A 130 10.90 -15.70 -2.84
C ALA A 130 12.42 -15.51 -3.01
N ARG A 131 13.05 -14.80 -2.07
CA ARG A 131 14.49 -14.56 -2.03
C ARG A 131 15.26 -15.87 -1.99
N ASP A 132 14.89 -16.75 -1.08
CA ASP A 132 15.60 -18.00 -0.82
C ASP A 132 15.46 -18.96 -2.01
N ALA A 133 14.27 -19.07 -2.60
CA ALA A 133 14.06 -19.85 -3.83
C ALA A 133 14.94 -19.36 -4.99
N ALA A 134 15.01 -18.04 -5.20
CA ALA A 134 15.82 -17.43 -6.25
C ALA A 134 17.33 -17.65 -6.00
N ALA A 135 17.80 -17.39 -4.78
CA ALA A 135 19.21 -17.56 -4.40
C ALA A 135 19.66 -19.03 -4.50
N GLU A 136 18.82 -19.96 -4.04
CA GLU A 136 19.03 -21.40 -4.14
C GLU A 136 19.08 -21.85 -5.61
N GLY A 137 18.13 -21.37 -6.42
CA GLY A 137 18.07 -21.63 -7.85
C GLY A 137 19.33 -21.20 -8.57
N LYS A 138 19.78 -19.96 -8.31
CA LYS A 138 21.03 -19.43 -8.85
C LYS A 138 22.21 -20.31 -8.47
N ARG A 139 22.34 -20.65 -7.18
CA ARG A 139 23.47 -21.46 -6.68
C ARG A 139 23.51 -22.82 -7.38
N LYS A 140 22.38 -23.51 -7.51
CA LYS A 140 22.28 -24.81 -8.20
C LYS A 140 22.57 -24.70 -9.69
N LEU A 141 22.06 -23.66 -10.34
CA LEU A 141 22.31 -23.40 -11.76
C LEU A 141 23.79 -23.13 -12.02
N ASP A 142 24.45 -22.33 -11.18
CA ASP A 142 25.86 -21.97 -11.33
C ASP A 142 26.80 -23.15 -11.02
N ALA A 143 26.37 -24.08 -10.17
CA ALA A 143 27.16 -25.25 -9.78
C ALA A 143 27.20 -26.39 -10.82
N SER A 144 26.35 -26.38 -11.86
CA SER A 144 26.26 -27.50 -12.82
C SER A 144 25.91 -27.03 -14.22
N LYS A 145 26.63 -27.52 -15.24
CA LYS A 145 26.34 -27.21 -16.66
C LYS A 145 25.27 -28.10 -17.30
N SER A 146 24.66 -29.04 -16.56
CA SER A 146 23.69 -29.98 -17.13
C SER A 146 22.38 -29.30 -17.57
N LYS A 147 21.69 -29.89 -18.55
CA LYS A 147 20.35 -29.44 -18.95
C LYS A 147 19.36 -29.47 -17.78
N THR A 148 19.45 -30.49 -16.93
CA THR A 148 18.65 -30.60 -15.71
C THR A 148 18.83 -29.39 -14.77
N ALA A 149 20.04 -28.84 -14.67
CA ALA A 149 20.27 -27.65 -13.85
C ALA A 149 19.57 -26.40 -14.41
N LEU A 150 19.47 -26.28 -15.74
CA LEU A 150 18.70 -25.21 -16.40
C LEU A 150 17.21 -25.36 -16.08
N ASP A 151 16.65 -26.57 -16.21
CA ASP A 151 15.25 -26.85 -15.89
C ASP A 151 14.94 -26.58 -14.41
N GLN A 152 15.87 -26.91 -13.51
CA GLN A 152 15.75 -26.59 -12.07
C GLN A 152 15.82 -25.09 -11.80
N GLY A 153 16.67 -24.35 -12.53
CA GLY A 153 16.72 -22.89 -12.44
C GLY A 153 15.40 -22.24 -12.86
N LEU A 154 14.77 -22.74 -13.93
CA LEU A 154 13.46 -22.26 -14.38
C LEU A 154 12.37 -22.52 -13.34
N LYS A 155 12.37 -23.71 -12.71
CA LYS A 155 11.45 -24.01 -11.60
C LYS A 155 11.70 -23.13 -10.38
N ALA A 156 12.96 -22.81 -10.09
CA ALA A 156 13.30 -21.91 -9.00
C ALA A 156 12.83 -20.48 -9.28
N LEU A 157 12.90 -20.03 -10.54
CA LEU A 157 12.35 -18.75 -10.96
C LEU A 157 10.83 -18.69 -10.73
N GLU A 158 10.09 -19.73 -11.14
CA GLU A 158 8.65 -19.84 -10.85
C GLU A 158 8.37 -19.84 -9.35
N ALA A 159 9.13 -20.62 -8.56
CA ALA A 159 8.99 -20.68 -7.11
C ALA A 159 9.30 -19.34 -6.43
N ALA A 160 10.19 -18.52 -6.99
CA ALA A 160 10.47 -17.18 -6.48
C ALA A 160 9.35 -16.18 -6.79
N GLN A 161 8.63 -16.35 -7.89
CA GLN A 161 7.55 -15.45 -8.31
C GLN A 161 6.22 -15.78 -7.64
N LYS A 162 5.88 -17.07 -7.56
CA LYS A 162 4.60 -17.59 -7.07
C LYS A 162 4.10 -16.94 -5.77
N PRO A 163 4.87 -16.90 -4.66
CA PRO A 163 4.39 -16.33 -3.40
C PRO A 163 4.10 -14.82 -3.48
N LEU A 164 4.68 -14.13 -4.47
CA LEU A 164 4.51 -12.69 -4.67
C LEU A 164 3.33 -12.38 -5.61
N THR A 165 3.00 -13.27 -6.54
CA THR A 165 1.92 -13.08 -7.52
C THR A 165 0.57 -13.62 -7.06
N GLU A 166 0.54 -14.63 -6.18
CA GLU A 166 -0.71 -15.26 -5.72
C GLU A 166 -1.47 -14.43 -4.66
N THR A 167 -0.88 -13.36 -4.13
CA THR A 167 -1.56 -12.48 -3.18
C THR A 167 -1.97 -11.17 -3.83
N THR A 168 -3.27 -10.90 -3.86
CA THR A 168 -3.82 -9.71 -4.49
C THR A 168 -3.77 -8.47 -3.58
N ASP A 169 -3.74 -8.65 -2.26
CA ASP A 169 -3.74 -7.55 -1.30
C ASP A 169 -2.82 -7.83 -0.08
N PRO A 170 -1.69 -7.11 0.08
CA PRO A 170 -0.80 -7.24 1.24
C PRO A 170 -1.42 -6.72 2.55
N PHE A 171 -2.56 -6.04 2.46
CA PHE A 171 -3.32 -5.48 3.57
C PHE A 171 -4.64 -6.22 3.82
N ALA A 172 -4.90 -7.38 3.19
CA ALA A 172 -6.17 -8.09 3.31
C ALA A 172 -6.58 -8.41 4.77
N ASN A 173 -5.60 -8.57 5.65
CA ASN A 173 -5.82 -8.84 7.08
C ASN A 173 -5.94 -7.57 7.94
N LEU A 174 -5.67 -6.39 7.35
CA LEU A 174 -5.98 -5.11 7.96
C LEU A 174 -7.39 -4.76 7.53
N LYS A 175 -8.26 -4.56 8.50
CA LYS A 175 -9.59 -4.02 8.22
C LYS A 175 -9.43 -2.55 7.81
N MET A 176 -9.15 -2.33 6.52
CA MET A 176 -8.96 -1.01 5.89
C MET A 176 -10.30 -0.29 5.66
N ASP A 177 -11.27 -0.46 6.56
CA ASP A 177 -12.63 0.05 6.45
C ASP A 177 -12.89 1.26 7.36
N SER A 178 -12.03 1.50 8.36
CA SER A 178 -12.16 2.68 9.21
C SER A 178 -11.75 3.97 8.47
N PRO A 179 -12.53 5.07 8.60
CA PRO A 179 -12.18 6.35 7.99
C PRO A 179 -10.79 6.87 8.38
N GLU A 180 -10.38 6.58 9.60
CA GLU A 180 -9.11 7.04 10.17
C GLU A 180 -7.92 6.31 9.55
N LEU A 181 -8.04 5.00 9.31
CA LEU A 181 -7.02 4.23 8.61
C LEU A 181 -6.94 4.58 7.12
N LEU A 182 -8.08 4.86 6.48
CA LEU A 182 -8.12 5.37 5.11
C LEU A 182 -7.46 6.75 5.00
N ALA A 183 -7.72 7.65 5.94
CA ALA A 183 -7.05 8.96 5.99
C ALA A 183 -5.55 8.83 6.20
N ALA A 184 -5.11 7.91 7.06
CA ALA A 184 -3.69 7.64 7.27
C ALA A 184 -3.02 7.03 6.02
N ALA A 185 -3.68 6.10 5.34
CA ALA A 185 -3.21 5.52 4.08
C ALA A 185 -3.11 6.58 2.97
N ALA A 186 -4.08 7.50 2.89
CA ALA A 186 -4.05 8.61 1.94
C ALA A 186 -2.92 9.61 2.23
N ALA A 187 -2.58 9.81 3.50
CA ALA A 187 -1.46 10.67 3.92
C ALA A 187 -0.08 10.00 3.79
N ALA A 188 -0.04 8.67 3.72
CA ALA A 188 1.18 7.90 3.47
C ALA A 188 1.59 8.03 1.99
N LYS A 189 2.52 8.94 1.71
CA LYS A 189 2.91 9.33 0.34
C LYS A 189 3.35 8.15 -0.51
N LYS A 190 4.05 7.18 0.09
CA LYS A 190 4.49 5.97 -0.61
C LYS A 190 3.39 4.93 -0.80
N CYS A 191 2.16 5.14 -0.31
CA CYS A 191 1.01 4.26 -0.62
C CYS A 191 0.23 4.69 -1.87
N ALA A 192 0.51 5.88 -2.41
CA ALA A 192 -0.04 6.27 -3.70
C ALA A 192 0.71 5.55 -4.84
N PRO A 193 0.01 5.05 -5.87
CA PRO A 193 0.68 4.60 -7.08
C PRO A 193 1.48 5.77 -7.65
N SER A 194 2.79 5.60 -7.83
CA SER A 194 3.62 6.59 -8.51
C SER A 194 3.09 6.76 -9.93
N SER A 195 2.54 7.95 -10.22
CA SER A 195 2.11 8.36 -11.56
C SER A 195 3.28 8.41 -12.52
#